data_AF-A0A8J7XTA3-F1
#
_entry.id   AF-A0A8J7XTA3-F1
#
_cell.length_a   1.000
_cell.length_b   1.000
_cell.length_c   1.000
_cell.angle_alpha   90.00
_cell.angle_beta   90.00
_cell.angle_gamma   90.00
#
_symmetry.space_group_name_H-M   'P 1'
#
loop_
_entity.id
_entity.type
_entity.pdbx_description
1 polymer ?
#
loop_
_entity_poly.entity_id
_entity_poly.type
_entity_poly.pdbx_seq_one_letter_code
_entity_poly.pdbx_strand_id
1 'polypeptide(L)'
;MMRRVLLSLCIGALLCAPIVAQDFFVKDWEKTYSTEKQGEMIQHIAVGDLDNDGTLEIVVGLSIRPLAGIQTYAVQILDHRGNKRQRWDSTFPINDVSISDVNDDDVAEILVSGADLHVLSNTAQNLNYPPIGTVVLSALAADMDNDRKKELLVGTRDVICISDTLNWTVSIGTQIKKMLITDLDGDGTPEIVILTRQNVHVLDNNGNKVWVSPGMQNLRDVAVADVDEDRNKEILFSTDNMLILMWEAREDGMQGEIDLGSYAADLLAAEDLDEDGIPEIIVATSKLRLEILDLEGNSLQEYRFEPVGDQDSFADMVVKDMDRDNRVDILLAHSINVRGAASDSLLYFLKNTWRAPPPPKGTEYFNQAVELFDRGEYSTALDVFLQAQAAFAEEGNQEMADECQVYIDQCTTWLTTQTEADSKFSQAEALFNQGDYEEAVTLYEEARTLYEELEDTEKAQACSQRITEIQNMQVPEEEEPVEEPETRGIGLLLVVVVGLLGAAAYVVMKYRKRTRPMEEEKPVEEVEEEITPSDEIREEERKLKAQYVYGEINREEYREKLRKLYES
;
A
#
# COMPACT_ATOMS: atom_id res chain seq x y z
N MET A 1 -43.07 35.15 -35.55
CA MET A 1 -42.95 34.20 -34.43
C MET A 1 -42.87 32.79 -35.00
N MET A 2 -41.69 32.21 -35.17
CA MET A 2 -41.43 30.75 -35.29
C MET A 2 -39.96 30.55 -35.73
N ARG A 3 -39.03 30.95 -34.86
CA ARG A 3 -37.59 30.66 -35.04
C ARG A 3 -36.89 30.37 -33.70
N ARG A 4 -37.64 29.78 -32.74
CA ARG A 4 -37.16 29.46 -31.38
C ARG A 4 -37.59 28.08 -30.86
N VAL A 5 -38.02 27.14 -31.71
CA VAL A 5 -38.52 25.82 -31.22
C VAL A 5 -37.75 24.61 -31.77
N LEU A 6 -36.79 24.79 -32.67
CA LEU A 6 -36.07 23.64 -33.29
C LEU A 6 -34.65 23.40 -32.77
N LEU A 7 -34.20 24.12 -31.74
CA LEU A 7 -32.87 23.91 -31.12
C LEU A 7 -32.92 23.28 -29.71
N SER A 8 -34.10 22.88 -29.23
CA SER A 8 -34.27 22.25 -27.91
C SER A 8 -34.54 20.74 -27.96
N LEU A 9 -34.59 20.14 -29.15
CA LEU A 9 -34.90 18.71 -29.34
C LEU A 9 -33.69 17.86 -29.78
N CYS A 10 -32.53 18.48 -30.02
CA CYS A 10 -31.30 17.75 -30.39
C CYS A 10 -30.21 17.79 -29.31
N ILE A 11 -30.45 18.40 -28.15
CA ILE A 11 -29.50 18.38 -27.00
C ILE A 11 -30.00 17.43 -25.89
N GLY A 12 -31.28 17.06 -25.87
CA GLY A 12 -31.86 16.17 -24.85
C GLY A 12 -31.89 14.68 -25.19
N ALA A 13 -31.31 14.25 -26.32
CA ALA A 13 -31.35 12.84 -26.78
C ALA A 13 -29.96 12.23 -27.03
N LEU A 14 -28.90 12.89 -26.57
CA LEU A 14 -27.51 12.43 -26.68
C LEU A 14 -26.82 12.24 -25.32
N LEU A 15 -27.53 12.36 -24.20
CA LEU A 15 -27.01 12.22 -22.83
C LEU A 15 -27.67 11.11 -21.98
N CYS A 16 -28.43 10.21 -22.63
CA CYS A 16 -28.76 8.91 -22.05
C CYS A 16 -28.46 7.85 -23.11
N ALA A 17 -27.18 7.70 -23.46
CA ALA A 17 -26.74 6.33 -23.73
C ALA A 17 -27.08 5.56 -22.44
N PRO A 18 -27.73 4.38 -22.49
CA PRO A 18 -27.70 3.52 -21.33
C PRO A 18 -26.21 3.40 -20.99
N ILE A 19 -25.82 3.81 -19.78
CA ILE A 19 -24.60 3.31 -19.19
C ILE A 19 -24.85 1.81 -19.17
N VAL A 20 -24.35 1.11 -20.19
CA VAL A 20 -24.27 -0.33 -20.17
C VAL A 20 -23.41 -0.57 -18.95
N ALA A 21 -23.99 -1.12 -17.89
CA ALA A 21 -23.23 -1.53 -16.73
C ALA A 21 -22.05 -2.34 -17.27
N GLN A 22 -20.86 -1.79 -17.12
CA GLN A 22 -19.66 -2.44 -17.59
C GLN A 22 -19.44 -3.62 -16.65
N ASP A 23 -19.42 -4.84 -17.19
CA ASP A 23 -19.05 -6.00 -16.39
C ASP A 23 -17.63 -5.77 -15.86
N PHE A 24 -17.45 -5.90 -14.54
CA PHE A 24 -16.14 -5.80 -13.90
C PHE A 24 -15.20 -6.85 -14.47
N PHE A 25 -15.63 -8.11 -14.46
CA PHE A 25 -14.94 -9.23 -15.07
C PHE A 25 -15.53 -9.67 -16.40
N VAL A 26 -14.64 -10.02 -17.34
CA VAL A 26 -14.96 -10.68 -18.60
C VAL A 26 -14.32 -12.06 -18.62
N LYS A 27 -15.10 -13.09 -18.95
CA LYS A 27 -14.56 -14.45 -19.13
C LYS A 27 -13.65 -14.50 -20.36
N ASP A 28 -12.35 -14.62 -20.13
CA ASP A 28 -11.35 -14.72 -21.20
C ASP A 28 -11.33 -16.14 -21.78
N TRP A 29 -11.30 -17.17 -20.92
CA TRP A 29 -11.44 -18.56 -21.35
C TRP A 29 -12.09 -19.47 -20.31
N GLU A 30 -12.54 -20.63 -20.81
CA GLU A 30 -13.14 -21.71 -20.04
C GLU A 30 -12.58 -23.05 -20.52
N LYS A 31 -12.23 -23.95 -19.59
CA LYS A 31 -11.66 -25.26 -19.88
C LYS A 31 -12.33 -26.36 -19.06
N THR A 32 -12.47 -27.54 -19.67
CA THR A 32 -12.68 -28.83 -18.98
C THR A 32 -11.50 -29.74 -19.29
N TYR A 33 -11.18 -30.61 -18.34
CA TYR A 33 -10.06 -31.55 -18.44
C TYR A 33 -10.49 -33.01 -18.57
N SER A 34 -11.78 -33.29 -18.37
CA SER A 34 -12.36 -34.62 -18.48
C SER A 34 -12.37 -35.13 -19.92
N THR A 35 -12.47 -36.44 -20.04
CA THR A 35 -12.62 -37.14 -21.32
C THR A 35 -13.85 -38.03 -21.29
N GLU A 36 -14.27 -38.56 -22.44
CA GLU A 36 -15.41 -39.49 -22.52
C GLU A 36 -15.31 -40.70 -21.57
N LYS A 37 -14.09 -41.06 -21.12
CA LYS A 37 -13.83 -42.26 -20.31
C LYS A 37 -13.52 -41.97 -18.84
N GLN A 38 -13.22 -40.72 -18.49
CA GLN A 38 -12.63 -40.35 -17.21
C GLN A 38 -13.03 -38.92 -16.86
N GLY A 39 -13.70 -38.78 -15.70
CA GLY A 39 -13.96 -37.49 -15.08
C GLY A 39 -12.74 -37.04 -14.28
N GLU A 40 -12.28 -35.82 -14.52
CA GLU A 40 -11.22 -35.14 -13.78
C GLU A 40 -11.86 -33.95 -13.05
N MET A 41 -12.07 -34.08 -11.74
CA MET A 41 -12.60 -32.99 -10.92
C MET A 41 -11.46 -32.17 -10.34
N ILE A 42 -11.53 -30.85 -10.49
CA ILE A 42 -10.63 -29.92 -9.80
C ILE A 42 -11.10 -29.82 -8.35
N GLN A 43 -10.17 -29.92 -7.42
CA GLN A 43 -10.42 -29.77 -5.98
C GLN A 43 -9.69 -28.56 -5.40
N HIS A 44 -8.49 -28.27 -5.92
CA HIS A 44 -7.61 -27.22 -5.45
C HIS A 44 -6.90 -26.57 -6.64
N ILE A 45 -6.60 -25.28 -6.52
CA ILE A 45 -5.86 -24.48 -7.50
C ILE A 45 -4.74 -23.73 -6.77
N ALA A 46 -3.55 -23.73 -7.36
CA ALA A 46 -2.49 -22.79 -7.01
C ALA A 46 -1.97 -22.10 -8.27
N VAL A 47 -1.54 -20.86 -8.13
CA VAL A 47 -0.99 -20.06 -9.23
C VAL A 47 0.33 -19.44 -8.82
N GLY A 48 1.34 -19.57 -9.67
CA GLY A 48 2.66 -19.04 -9.43
C GLY A 48 3.56 -19.16 -10.64
N ASP A 49 4.63 -18.37 -10.65
CA ASP A 49 5.70 -18.45 -11.64
C ASP A 49 6.58 -19.66 -11.29
N LEU A 50 6.36 -20.79 -11.96
CA LEU A 50 7.04 -22.04 -11.59
C LEU A 50 8.42 -22.18 -12.24
N ASP A 51 8.64 -21.52 -13.38
CA ASP A 51 9.89 -21.61 -14.13
C ASP A 51 10.64 -20.27 -14.26
N ASN A 52 10.20 -19.23 -13.53
CA ASN A 52 10.77 -17.88 -13.49
C ASN A 52 10.83 -17.21 -14.86
N ASP A 53 9.94 -17.59 -15.78
CA ASP A 53 9.77 -16.91 -17.08
C ASP A 53 8.82 -15.72 -16.99
N GLY A 54 7.96 -15.77 -15.97
CA GLY A 54 7.01 -14.81 -15.52
C GLY A 54 6.06 -14.18 -16.54
N THR A 55 4.91 -14.68 -16.98
CA THR A 55 4.05 -15.86 -16.87
C THR A 55 3.83 -16.57 -15.53
N LEU A 56 2.56 -16.71 -15.16
CA LEU A 56 2.13 -17.57 -14.06
C LEU A 56 1.57 -18.88 -14.62
N GLU A 57 2.07 -20.00 -14.12
CA GLU A 57 1.47 -21.32 -14.33
C GLU A 57 0.32 -21.55 -13.36
N ILE A 58 -0.58 -22.45 -13.77
CA ILE A 58 -1.68 -22.90 -12.94
C ILE A 58 -1.44 -24.37 -12.57
N VAL A 59 -1.50 -24.68 -11.28
CA VAL A 59 -1.44 -26.04 -10.74
C VAL A 59 -2.81 -26.41 -10.22
N VAL A 60 -3.33 -27.55 -10.67
CA VAL A 60 -4.62 -28.07 -10.18
C VAL A 60 -4.45 -29.44 -9.52
N GLY A 61 -5.03 -29.57 -8.33
CA GLY A 61 -5.23 -30.84 -7.65
C GLY A 61 -6.51 -31.51 -8.16
N LEU A 62 -6.37 -32.72 -8.70
CA LEU A 62 -7.44 -33.45 -9.37
C LEU A 62 -7.87 -34.69 -8.58
N SER A 63 -9.17 -34.89 -8.50
CA SER A 63 -9.79 -36.17 -8.19
C SER A 63 -10.29 -36.83 -9.47
N ILE A 64 -9.77 -38.01 -9.77
CA ILE A 64 -9.99 -38.71 -11.03
C ILE A 64 -10.89 -39.92 -10.81
N ARG A 65 -12.08 -39.88 -11.41
CA ARG A 65 -13.06 -40.96 -11.36
C ARG A 65 -13.20 -41.63 -12.73
N PRO A 66 -12.61 -42.82 -12.92
CA PRO A 66 -12.84 -43.56 -14.15
C PRO A 66 -14.27 -44.15 -14.17
N LEU A 67 -14.81 -44.41 -15.36
CA LEU A 67 -16.09 -45.13 -15.51
C LEU A 67 -16.10 -46.52 -14.85
N ALA A 68 -14.93 -47.16 -14.78
CA ALA A 68 -14.71 -48.41 -14.07
C ALA A 68 -13.30 -48.42 -13.48
N GLY A 69 -13.17 -48.76 -12.19
CA GLY A 69 -11.88 -48.81 -11.50
C GLY A 69 -11.92 -48.13 -10.13
N ILE A 70 -10.73 -47.87 -9.59
CA ILE A 70 -10.54 -47.19 -8.31
C ILE A 70 -10.35 -45.69 -8.61
N GLN A 71 -10.92 -44.83 -7.77
CA GLN A 71 -10.67 -43.39 -7.83
C GLN A 71 -9.17 -43.13 -7.60
N THR A 72 -8.58 -42.29 -8.45
CA THR A 72 -7.18 -41.88 -8.37
C THR A 72 -7.11 -40.37 -8.29
N TYR A 73 -5.92 -39.81 -8.14
CA TYR A 73 -5.70 -38.39 -7.97
C TYR A 73 -4.50 -37.98 -8.81
N ALA A 74 -4.42 -36.71 -9.16
CA ALA A 74 -3.25 -36.19 -9.87
C ALA A 74 -3.06 -34.71 -9.58
N VAL A 75 -1.82 -34.26 -9.70
CA VAL A 75 -1.49 -32.85 -9.83
C VAL A 75 -1.20 -32.58 -11.30
N GLN A 76 -1.89 -31.60 -11.88
CA GLN A 76 -1.73 -31.21 -13.28
C GLN A 76 -1.23 -29.77 -13.33
N ILE A 77 -0.08 -29.57 -13.96
CA ILE A 77 0.46 -28.24 -14.29
C ILE A 77 -0.13 -27.82 -15.64
N LEU A 78 -0.58 -26.58 -15.71
CA LEU A 78 -1.16 -25.93 -16.87
C LEU A 78 -0.37 -24.65 -17.19
N ASP A 79 -0.36 -24.25 -18.45
CA ASP A 79 0.09 -22.91 -18.83
C ASP A 79 -0.95 -21.83 -18.41
N HIS A 80 -0.58 -20.56 -18.52
CA HIS A 80 -1.45 -19.41 -18.22
C HIS A 80 -2.75 -19.33 -19.04
N ARG A 81 -2.89 -20.16 -20.09
CA ARG A 81 -4.10 -20.28 -20.93
C ARG A 81 -4.90 -21.54 -20.61
N GLY A 82 -4.56 -22.23 -19.53
CA GLY A 82 -5.20 -23.43 -19.04
C GLY A 82 -4.91 -24.69 -19.87
N ASN A 83 -3.86 -24.73 -20.71
CA ASN A 83 -3.48 -25.93 -21.46
C ASN A 83 -2.57 -26.84 -20.63
N LYS A 84 -2.80 -28.17 -20.71
CA LYS A 84 -2.04 -29.18 -19.95
C LYS A 84 -0.55 -29.18 -20.34
N ARG A 85 0.35 -29.04 -19.35
CA ARG A 85 1.81 -29.19 -19.48
C ARG A 85 2.27 -30.54 -18.91
N GLN A 86 2.52 -30.59 -17.60
CA GLN A 86 3.07 -31.75 -16.88
C GLN A 86 2.07 -32.32 -15.89
N ARG A 87 2.27 -33.58 -15.51
CA ARG A 87 1.36 -34.29 -14.62
C ARG A 87 2.10 -35.23 -13.67
N TRP A 88 1.64 -35.26 -12.42
CA TRP A 88 2.06 -36.22 -11.41
C TRP A 88 0.83 -36.98 -10.90
N ASP A 89 0.89 -38.31 -10.89
CA ASP A 89 -0.22 -39.17 -10.50
C ASP A 89 -0.06 -39.68 -9.06
N SER A 90 -1.18 -39.77 -8.34
CA SER A 90 -1.27 -40.27 -6.97
C SER A 90 -2.41 -41.27 -6.80
N THR A 91 -2.19 -42.25 -5.93
CA THR A 91 -3.24 -43.16 -5.47
C THR A 91 -3.93 -42.67 -4.19
N PHE A 92 -3.43 -41.60 -3.59
CA PHE A 92 -3.96 -41.01 -2.36
C PHE A 92 -4.62 -39.65 -2.64
N PRO A 93 -5.67 -39.28 -1.87
CA PRO A 93 -6.30 -37.98 -1.98
C PRO A 93 -5.29 -36.83 -1.85
N ILE A 94 -5.53 -35.80 -2.65
CA ILE A 94 -4.87 -34.50 -2.53
C ILE A 94 -5.80 -33.63 -1.69
N ASN A 95 -5.30 -33.12 -0.57
CA ASN A 95 -6.02 -32.27 0.37
C ASN A 95 -5.77 -30.78 0.10
N ASP A 96 -4.65 -30.44 -0.54
CA ASP A 96 -4.27 -29.07 -0.90
C ASP A 96 -3.10 -29.11 -1.92
N VAL A 97 -2.98 -28.07 -2.74
CA VAL A 97 -1.78 -27.79 -3.54
C VAL A 97 -1.38 -26.33 -3.34
N SER A 98 -0.09 -26.08 -3.13
CA SER A 98 0.44 -24.71 -3.04
C SER A 98 1.75 -24.60 -3.81
N ILE A 99 2.15 -23.37 -4.10
CA ILE A 99 3.39 -23.06 -4.82
C ILE A 99 4.26 -22.22 -3.91
N SER A 100 5.45 -22.71 -3.62
CA SER A 100 6.44 -22.01 -2.81
C SER A 100 7.82 -22.52 -3.18
N ASP A 101 8.78 -21.62 -3.35
CA ASP A 101 10.19 -21.98 -3.37
C ASP A 101 10.57 -22.37 -1.94
N VAL A 102 10.72 -23.67 -1.67
CA VAL A 102 10.90 -24.22 -0.31
C VAL A 102 12.38 -24.55 -0.03
N ASN A 103 13.25 -24.42 -1.03
CA ASN A 103 14.67 -24.71 -0.94
C ASN A 103 15.56 -23.45 -1.09
N ASP A 104 14.94 -22.28 -1.26
CA ASP A 104 15.56 -20.97 -1.49
C ASP A 104 16.51 -20.95 -2.70
N ASP A 105 16.16 -21.66 -3.77
CA ASP A 105 16.89 -21.66 -5.05
C ASP A 105 16.31 -20.69 -6.10
N ASP A 106 15.38 -19.84 -5.64
CA ASP A 106 14.57 -18.91 -6.41
C ASP A 106 13.58 -19.57 -7.38
N VAL A 107 13.54 -20.91 -7.54
CA VAL A 107 12.58 -21.62 -8.40
C VAL A 107 11.49 -22.23 -7.54
N ALA A 108 10.23 -21.88 -7.81
CA ALA A 108 9.14 -22.39 -7.00
C ALA A 108 8.89 -23.89 -7.17
N GLU A 109 8.69 -24.59 -6.07
CA GLU A 109 8.17 -25.95 -6.02
C GLU A 109 6.66 -25.99 -5.82
N ILE A 110 6.09 -27.16 -6.12
CA ILE A 110 4.70 -27.49 -5.84
C ILE A 110 4.66 -28.36 -4.58
N LEU A 111 4.03 -27.85 -3.53
CA LEU A 111 3.75 -28.60 -2.32
C LEU A 111 2.39 -29.30 -2.48
N VAL A 112 2.37 -30.62 -2.30
CA VAL A 112 1.18 -31.45 -2.48
C VAL A 112 0.84 -32.10 -1.14
N SER A 113 -0.21 -31.59 -0.51
CA SER A 113 -0.72 -32.09 0.77
C SER A 113 -1.64 -33.28 0.54
N GLY A 114 -1.45 -34.36 1.29
CA GLY A 114 -2.26 -35.58 1.13
C GLY A 114 -2.05 -36.56 2.26
N ALA A 115 -1.86 -37.85 1.93
CA ALA A 115 -1.51 -38.87 2.93
C ALA A 115 -0.16 -38.58 3.63
N ASP A 116 0.71 -37.81 2.97
CA ASP A 116 1.95 -37.20 3.46
C ASP A 116 2.23 -35.98 2.56
N LEU A 117 3.22 -35.15 2.89
CA LEU A 117 3.68 -34.06 2.04
C LEU A 117 4.53 -34.61 0.89
N HIS A 118 4.22 -34.23 -0.34
CA HIS A 118 5.09 -34.42 -1.49
C HIS A 118 5.52 -33.07 -2.03
N VAL A 119 6.80 -32.92 -2.36
CA VAL A 119 7.35 -31.72 -2.99
C VAL A 119 7.74 -32.06 -4.42
N LEU A 120 7.15 -31.36 -5.38
CA LEU A 120 7.40 -31.56 -6.80
C LEU A 120 8.12 -30.33 -7.38
N SER A 121 9.06 -30.54 -8.30
CA SER A 121 9.59 -29.46 -9.12
C SER A 121 8.54 -28.93 -10.11
N ASN A 122 8.86 -27.82 -10.77
CA ASN A 122 8.09 -27.26 -11.90
C ASN A 122 7.89 -28.20 -13.11
N THR A 123 8.62 -29.32 -13.16
CA THR A 123 8.43 -30.38 -14.16
C THR A 123 7.59 -31.56 -13.66
N ALA A 124 6.94 -31.42 -12.49
CA ALA A 124 6.19 -32.45 -11.80
C ALA A 124 7.03 -33.66 -11.33
N GLN A 125 8.35 -33.51 -11.25
CA GLN A 125 9.25 -34.52 -10.67
C GLN A 125 9.22 -34.43 -9.14
N ASN A 126 8.94 -35.55 -8.47
CA ASN A 126 9.03 -35.65 -7.01
C ASN A 126 10.48 -35.53 -6.53
N LEU A 127 10.73 -34.57 -5.65
CA LEU A 127 12.04 -34.24 -5.09
C LEU A 127 12.42 -35.10 -3.87
N ASN A 128 11.50 -35.96 -3.40
CA ASN A 128 11.68 -36.90 -2.29
C ASN A 128 12.10 -36.23 -0.97
N TYR A 129 11.38 -35.17 -0.61
CA TYR A 129 11.50 -34.58 0.73
C TYR A 129 11.22 -35.63 1.81
N PRO A 130 11.82 -35.49 3.01
CA PRO A 130 11.57 -36.40 4.13
C PRO A 130 10.07 -36.48 4.44
N PRO A 131 9.52 -37.69 4.66
CA PRO A 131 8.12 -37.84 5.01
C PRO A 131 7.83 -37.19 6.36
N ILE A 132 6.70 -36.47 6.45
CA ILE A 132 6.19 -35.96 7.73
C ILE A 132 5.65 -37.12 8.57
N GLY A 133 5.14 -38.18 7.91
CA GLY A 133 4.67 -39.39 8.57
C GLY A 133 3.22 -39.31 9.08
N THR A 134 2.46 -38.31 8.63
CA THR A 134 1.03 -38.14 8.94
C THR A 134 0.31 -37.46 7.78
N VAL A 135 -1.03 -37.45 7.83
CA VAL A 135 -1.87 -36.76 6.85
C VAL A 135 -1.61 -35.26 6.94
N VAL A 136 -1.25 -34.66 5.81
CA VAL A 136 -1.03 -33.23 5.65
C VAL A 136 -2.27 -32.64 4.98
N LEU A 137 -2.82 -31.60 5.60
CA LEU A 137 -4.05 -30.94 5.17
C LEU A 137 -3.77 -29.63 4.40
N SER A 138 -2.68 -28.95 4.72
CA SER A 138 -2.18 -27.77 3.99
C SER A 138 -0.68 -27.63 4.25
N ALA A 139 0.07 -27.06 3.32
CA ALA A 139 1.49 -26.79 3.47
C ALA A 139 1.89 -25.54 2.68
N LEU A 140 2.77 -24.72 3.24
CA LEU A 140 3.23 -23.45 2.68
C LEU A 140 4.69 -23.23 3.08
N ALA A 141 5.43 -22.41 2.35
CA ALA A 141 6.75 -21.95 2.79
C ALA A 141 6.87 -20.42 2.72
N ALA A 142 7.41 -19.82 3.78
CA ALA A 142 7.61 -18.37 3.89
C ALA A 142 8.76 -18.08 4.87
N ASP A 143 9.39 -16.92 4.73
CA ASP A 143 10.38 -16.41 5.67
C ASP A 143 9.67 -15.93 6.95
N MET A 144 9.72 -16.74 8.00
CA MET A 144 8.97 -16.51 9.23
C MET A 144 9.82 -15.78 10.28
N ASP A 145 11.14 -15.93 10.25
CA ASP A 145 12.06 -15.29 11.20
C ASP A 145 12.87 -14.12 10.62
N ASN A 146 12.55 -13.71 9.39
CA ASN A 146 13.18 -12.62 8.64
C ASN A 146 14.68 -12.86 8.37
N ASP A 147 15.10 -14.13 8.25
CA ASP A 147 16.48 -14.50 7.91
C ASP A 147 16.74 -14.63 6.40
N ARG A 148 15.71 -14.38 5.57
CA ARG A 148 15.68 -14.51 4.09
C ARG A 148 15.69 -15.93 3.57
N LYS A 149 15.46 -16.92 4.41
CA LYS A 149 15.19 -18.30 4.03
C LYS A 149 13.77 -18.64 4.41
N LYS A 150 13.16 -19.58 3.70
CA LYS A 150 11.77 -19.94 3.95
C LYS A 150 11.67 -21.14 4.87
N GLU A 151 10.87 -21.00 5.91
CA GLU A 151 10.41 -22.09 6.75
C GLU A 151 9.27 -22.84 6.09
N LEU A 152 9.34 -24.18 6.13
CA LEU A 152 8.22 -25.03 5.72
C LEU A 152 7.20 -25.13 6.87
N LEU A 153 6.00 -24.61 6.64
CA LEU A 153 4.84 -24.76 7.51
C LEU A 153 3.94 -25.91 7.03
N VAL A 154 3.70 -26.89 7.90
CA VAL A 154 2.89 -28.06 7.62
C VAL A 154 1.67 -28.10 8.55
N GLY A 155 0.49 -27.99 7.96
CA GLY A 155 -0.80 -28.06 8.63
C GLY A 155 -1.33 -29.49 8.67
N THR A 156 -1.55 -30.01 9.87
CA THR A 156 -2.17 -31.31 10.15
C THR A 156 -3.36 -31.12 11.10
N ARG A 157 -3.38 -31.77 12.27
CA ARG A 157 -4.13 -31.28 13.46
C ARG A 157 -3.30 -30.32 14.32
N ASP A 158 -2.02 -30.30 14.04
CA ASP A 158 -1.01 -29.42 14.58
C ASP A 158 -0.45 -28.60 13.42
N VAL A 159 0.07 -27.41 13.71
CA VAL A 159 0.95 -26.69 12.79
C VAL A 159 2.39 -26.99 13.18
N ILE A 160 3.17 -27.42 12.20
CA ILE A 160 4.59 -27.76 12.36
C ILE A 160 5.39 -26.79 11.50
N CYS A 161 6.32 -26.08 12.12
CA CYS A 161 7.32 -25.27 11.42
C CYS A 161 8.64 -26.03 11.37
N ILE A 162 9.23 -26.13 10.18
CA ILE A 162 10.44 -26.90 9.90
C ILE A 162 11.40 -26.06 9.07
N SER A 163 12.54 -25.69 9.64
CA SER A 163 13.71 -25.19 8.92
C SER A 163 15.02 -25.55 9.65
N ASP A 164 16.14 -25.00 9.20
CA ASP A 164 17.43 -25.16 9.88
C ASP A 164 17.54 -24.29 11.15
N THR A 165 16.82 -23.16 11.20
CA THR A 165 16.92 -22.10 12.22
C THR A 165 15.70 -22.06 13.14
N LEU A 166 14.51 -22.35 12.62
CA LEU A 166 13.25 -22.27 13.33
C LEU A 166 12.49 -23.60 13.29
N ASN A 167 12.22 -24.17 14.47
CA ASN A 167 11.48 -25.42 14.59
C ASN A 167 10.54 -25.38 15.78
N TRP A 168 9.25 -25.57 15.53
CA TRP A 168 8.25 -25.65 16.58
C TRP A 168 7.03 -26.46 16.12
N THR A 169 6.20 -26.87 17.08
CA THR A 169 4.95 -27.58 16.80
C THR A 169 3.89 -27.14 17.77
N VAL A 170 2.72 -26.79 17.22
CA VAL A 170 1.61 -26.23 18.00
C VAL A 170 0.35 -27.00 17.69
N SER A 171 -0.25 -27.57 18.73
CA SER A 171 -1.52 -28.27 18.60
C SER A 171 -2.68 -27.28 18.45
N ILE A 172 -3.38 -27.34 17.31
CA ILE A 172 -4.64 -26.63 17.10
C ILE A 172 -5.80 -27.41 17.72
N GLY A 173 -5.71 -28.74 17.72
CA GLY A 173 -6.65 -29.67 18.37
C GLY A 173 -7.82 -30.11 17.47
N THR A 174 -8.04 -29.40 16.36
CA THR A 174 -9.04 -29.73 15.33
C THR A 174 -8.37 -29.86 13.96
N GLN A 175 -9.12 -30.27 12.94
CA GLN A 175 -8.57 -30.35 11.58
C GLN A 175 -8.48 -28.96 10.98
N ILE A 176 -7.30 -28.65 10.44
CA ILE A 176 -7.03 -27.45 9.67
C ILE A 176 -7.72 -27.59 8.30
N LYS A 177 -8.39 -26.52 7.86
CA LYS A 177 -9.00 -26.43 6.53
C LYS A 177 -8.15 -25.62 5.56
N LYS A 178 -7.58 -24.51 6.02
CA LYS A 178 -6.79 -23.56 5.23
C LYS A 178 -5.79 -22.87 6.16
N MET A 179 -4.60 -22.56 5.65
CA MET A 179 -3.64 -21.68 6.31
C MET A 179 -3.35 -20.50 5.38
N LEU A 180 -3.18 -19.31 5.94
CA LEU A 180 -2.69 -18.13 5.26
C LEU A 180 -1.48 -17.60 6.04
N ILE A 181 -0.51 -17.03 5.34
CA ILE A 181 0.67 -16.39 5.92
C ILE A 181 0.64 -14.94 5.47
N THR A 182 0.63 -14.03 6.44
CA THR A 182 0.57 -12.59 6.16
C THR A 182 1.00 -11.83 7.41
N ASP A 183 1.72 -10.73 7.20
CA ASP A 183 1.90 -9.69 8.21
C ASP A 183 0.52 -9.07 8.50
N LEU A 184 -0.01 -9.32 9.70
CA LEU A 184 -1.33 -8.86 10.14
C LEU A 184 -1.28 -7.52 10.88
N ASP A 185 -0.15 -7.18 11.51
CA ASP A 185 -0.01 -5.99 12.35
C ASP A 185 0.96 -4.93 11.78
N GLY A 186 1.45 -5.16 10.55
CA GLY A 186 2.28 -4.24 9.80
C GLY A 186 3.70 -4.11 10.36
N ASP A 187 4.16 -5.06 11.18
CA ASP A 187 5.48 -5.02 11.81
C ASP A 187 6.62 -5.55 10.91
N GLY A 188 6.26 -6.14 9.76
CA GLY A 188 7.17 -6.75 8.80
C GLY A 188 7.48 -8.23 9.05
N THR A 189 6.89 -8.85 10.07
CA THR A 189 7.02 -10.27 10.39
C THR A 189 5.66 -10.94 10.14
N PRO A 190 5.59 -12.03 9.37
CA PRO A 190 4.30 -12.63 9.08
C PRO A 190 3.73 -13.47 10.24
N GLU A 191 2.42 -13.34 10.45
CA GLU A 191 1.60 -14.26 11.24
C GLU A 191 1.03 -15.40 10.40
N ILE A 192 0.49 -16.41 11.09
CA ILE A 192 -0.16 -17.57 10.50
C ILE A 192 -1.64 -17.57 10.88
N VAL A 193 -2.51 -17.37 9.90
CA VAL A 193 -3.97 -17.48 10.06
C VAL A 193 -4.41 -18.89 9.70
N ILE A 194 -5.13 -19.55 10.60
CA ILE A 194 -5.51 -20.95 10.48
C ILE A 194 -7.02 -21.06 10.58
N LEU A 195 -7.64 -21.44 9.48
CA LEU A 195 -9.05 -21.77 9.44
C LEU A 195 -9.28 -23.21 9.89
N THR A 196 -10.19 -23.38 10.83
CA THR A 196 -10.77 -24.68 11.20
C THR A 196 -12.27 -24.66 10.95
N ARG A 197 -12.96 -25.77 11.25
CA ARG A 197 -14.42 -25.81 11.14
C ARG A 197 -15.14 -24.84 12.11
N GLN A 198 -14.52 -24.51 13.24
CA GLN A 198 -15.19 -23.83 14.37
C GLN A 198 -14.60 -22.45 14.66
N ASN A 199 -13.31 -22.28 14.41
CA ASN A 199 -12.56 -21.09 14.80
C ASN A 199 -11.54 -20.74 13.74
N VAL A 200 -11.18 -19.47 13.72
CA VAL A 200 -9.93 -18.99 13.14
C VAL A 200 -8.93 -18.82 14.27
N HIS A 201 -7.71 -19.33 14.08
CA HIS A 201 -6.60 -19.12 15.00
C HIS A 201 -5.54 -18.25 14.33
N VAL A 202 -4.89 -17.39 15.10
CA VAL A 202 -3.73 -16.63 14.66
C VAL A 202 -2.54 -17.04 15.53
N LEU A 203 -1.46 -17.47 14.88
CA LEU A 203 -0.17 -17.72 15.53
C LEU A 203 0.82 -16.63 15.12
N ASP A 204 1.70 -16.25 16.05
CA ASP A 204 2.91 -15.51 15.69
C ASP A 204 3.90 -16.43 14.96
N ASN A 205 4.97 -15.85 14.44
CA ASN A 205 6.04 -16.58 13.77
C ASN A 205 6.74 -17.66 14.64
N ASN A 206 6.68 -17.54 15.97
CA ASN A 206 7.22 -18.50 16.92
C ASN A 206 6.21 -19.61 17.30
N GLY A 207 5.02 -19.60 16.70
CA GLY A 207 3.94 -20.56 16.95
C GLY A 207 3.11 -20.27 18.20
N ASN A 208 3.32 -19.14 18.88
CA ASN A 208 2.47 -18.76 20.01
C ASN A 208 1.09 -18.36 19.49
N LYS A 209 0.03 -18.82 20.16
CA LYS A 209 -1.34 -18.41 19.85
C LYS A 209 -1.56 -16.98 20.31
N VAL A 210 -1.68 -16.08 19.35
CA VAL A 210 -1.92 -14.65 19.55
C VAL A 210 -3.41 -14.37 19.72
N TRP A 211 -4.23 -14.99 18.88
CA TRP A 211 -5.68 -14.75 18.89
C TRP A 211 -6.46 -15.99 18.42
N VAL A 212 -7.71 -16.10 18.87
CA VAL A 212 -8.66 -17.12 18.43
C VAL A 212 -10.05 -16.48 18.35
N SER A 213 -10.72 -16.63 17.21
CA SER A 213 -12.08 -16.14 17.06
C SER A 213 -13.04 -16.80 18.07
N PRO A 214 -14.14 -16.15 18.48
CA PRO A 214 -15.16 -16.79 19.29
C PRO A 214 -15.64 -18.10 18.67
N GLY A 215 -16.11 -19.05 19.49
CA GLY A 215 -16.60 -20.35 19.00
C GLY A 215 -17.79 -20.19 18.05
N MET A 216 -17.54 -20.32 16.73
CA MET A 216 -18.55 -20.20 15.68
C MET A 216 -18.98 -21.56 15.15
N GLN A 217 -20.16 -21.62 14.53
CA GLN A 217 -20.67 -22.83 13.91
C GLN A 217 -20.35 -22.83 12.41
N ASN A 218 -19.51 -23.77 11.99
CA ASN A 218 -19.21 -24.11 10.59
C ASN A 218 -18.72 -22.93 9.74
N LEU A 219 -17.45 -22.57 9.95
CA LEU A 219 -16.75 -21.65 9.07
C LEU A 219 -16.48 -22.29 7.71
N ARG A 220 -16.73 -21.55 6.64
CA ARG A 220 -16.62 -22.03 5.25
C ARG A 220 -15.28 -21.65 4.63
N ASP A 221 -14.92 -20.38 4.62
CA ASP A 221 -13.63 -19.88 4.12
C ASP A 221 -13.12 -18.68 4.94
N VAL A 222 -11.87 -18.28 4.71
CA VAL A 222 -11.20 -17.13 5.32
C VAL A 222 -10.40 -16.34 4.27
N ALA A 223 -10.42 -15.02 4.42
CA ALA A 223 -9.62 -14.04 3.69
C ALA A 223 -9.01 -13.03 4.67
N VAL A 224 -7.99 -12.30 4.22
CA VAL A 224 -7.34 -11.26 5.01
C VAL A 224 -7.08 -10.07 4.09
N ALA A 225 -7.44 -8.87 4.52
CA ALA A 225 -7.17 -7.61 3.82
C ALA A 225 -7.16 -6.46 4.82
N ASP A 226 -6.42 -5.39 4.49
CA ASP A 226 -6.46 -4.11 5.21
C ASP A 226 -7.70 -3.36 4.69
N VAL A 227 -8.82 -3.41 5.42
CA VAL A 227 -10.10 -2.87 4.92
C VAL A 227 -10.35 -1.43 5.36
N ASP A 228 -9.63 -0.93 6.37
CA ASP A 228 -9.79 0.43 6.89
C ASP A 228 -8.53 1.31 6.75
N GLU A 229 -7.53 0.82 6.03
CA GLU A 229 -6.25 1.48 5.70
C GLU A 229 -5.39 1.85 6.92
N ASP A 230 -5.58 1.16 8.04
CA ASP A 230 -4.81 1.40 9.26
C ASP A 230 -3.47 0.62 9.31
N ARG A 231 -3.23 -0.24 8.31
CA ARG A 231 -2.10 -1.18 8.14
C ARG A 231 -2.15 -2.44 8.98
N ASN A 232 -3.09 -2.56 9.90
CA ASN A 232 -3.47 -3.84 10.46
C ASN A 232 -4.48 -4.48 9.51
N LYS A 233 -4.37 -5.79 9.31
CA LYS A 233 -5.27 -6.48 8.38
C LYS A 233 -6.40 -7.16 9.13
N GLU A 234 -7.61 -6.95 8.64
CA GLU A 234 -8.80 -7.65 9.11
C GLU A 234 -8.81 -9.07 8.56
N ILE A 235 -9.30 -9.96 9.39
CA ILE A 235 -9.58 -11.35 9.08
C ILE A 235 -11.08 -11.46 8.81
N LEU A 236 -11.42 -11.75 7.55
CA LEU A 236 -12.78 -11.99 7.12
C LEU A 236 -13.03 -13.48 7.04
N PHE A 237 -14.13 -13.97 7.62
CA PHE A 237 -14.49 -15.38 7.49
C PHE A 237 -15.98 -15.59 7.32
N SER A 238 -16.32 -16.51 6.42
CA SER A 238 -17.69 -16.83 6.07
C SER A 238 -18.26 -17.97 6.90
N THR A 239 -19.57 -17.92 7.15
CA THR A 239 -20.29 -18.90 7.97
C THR A 239 -21.42 -19.58 7.20
N ASP A 240 -21.84 -20.76 7.66
CA ASP A 240 -23.05 -21.44 7.15
C ASP A 240 -24.34 -20.61 7.32
N ASN A 241 -24.34 -19.60 8.19
CA ASN A 241 -25.47 -18.72 8.45
C ASN A 241 -25.55 -17.55 7.45
N MET A 242 -24.78 -17.58 6.36
CA MET A 242 -24.78 -16.54 5.32
C MET A 242 -24.21 -15.21 5.79
N LEU A 243 -23.39 -15.24 6.84
CA LEU A 243 -22.67 -14.08 7.36
C LEU A 243 -21.20 -14.13 6.96
N ILE A 244 -20.63 -12.97 6.65
CA ILE A 244 -19.20 -12.71 6.67
C ILE A 244 -18.93 -11.86 7.90
N LEU A 245 -17.99 -12.30 8.74
CA LEU A 245 -17.61 -11.61 9.96
C LEU A 245 -16.20 -11.08 9.80
N MET A 246 -15.97 -9.85 10.29
CA MET A 246 -14.71 -9.13 10.17
C MET A 246 -14.14 -8.86 11.56
N TRP A 247 -12.85 -9.17 11.72
CA TRP A 247 -12.12 -9.06 12.97
C TRP A 247 -10.71 -8.60 12.70
N GLU A 248 -10.23 -7.62 13.45
CA GLU A 248 -8.81 -7.33 13.53
C GLU A 248 -8.16 -8.29 14.55
N ALA A 249 -6.98 -8.81 14.23
CA ALA A 249 -6.27 -9.67 15.16
C ALA A 249 -5.83 -8.86 16.39
N ARG A 250 -6.12 -9.36 17.60
CA ARG A 250 -5.75 -8.79 18.92
C ARG A 250 -6.70 -7.70 19.45
N GLU A 251 -7.67 -7.24 18.70
CA GLU A 251 -8.74 -6.39 19.24
C GLU A 251 -9.83 -7.20 19.96
N ASP A 252 -10.41 -6.59 21.00
CA ASP A 252 -11.54 -7.14 21.75
C ASP A 252 -12.86 -6.78 21.07
N GLY A 253 -13.22 -7.50 19.99
CA GLY A 253 -14.54 -7.36 19.39
C GLY A 253 -14.60 -7.65 17.90
N MET A 254 -15.82 -7.88 17.42
CA MET A 254 -16.11 -7.98 16.00
C MET A 254 -16.23 -6.57 15.42
N GLN A 255 -15.48 -6.27 14.36
CA GLN A 255 -15.50 -4.95 13.71
C GLN A 255 -16.72 -4.77 12.82
N GLY A 256 -17.12 -5.85 12.13
CA GLY A 256 -18.24 -5.80 11.20
C GLY A 256 -18.87 -7.16 10.93
N GLU A 257 -20.10 -7.10 10.43
CA GLU A 257 -20.88 -8.25 9.97
C GLU A 257 -21.61 -7.87 8.69
N ILE A 258 -21.45 -8.70 7.66
CA ILE A 258 -22.16 -8.59 6.39
C ILE A 258 -23.12 -9.77 6.27
N ASP A 259 -24.42 -9.46 6.12
CA ASP A 259 -25.46 -10.45 5.85
C ASP A 259 -25.69 -10.59 4.34
N LEU A 260 -25.32 -11.75 3.81
CA LEU A 260 -25.51 -12.07 2.38
C LEU A 260 -26.99 -12.32 2.04
N GLY A 261 -27.85 -12.53 3.04
CA GLY A 261 -29.32 -12.62 2.96
C GLY A 261 -29.90 -13.83 2.21
N SER A 262 -29.13 -14.42 1.29
CA SER A 262 -29.61 -15.43 0.34
C SER A 262 -28.80 -16.72 0.39
N TYR A 263 -27.47 -16.63 0.32
CA TYR A 263 -26.60 -17.79 0.13
C TYR A 263 -25.32 -17.69 0.97
N ALA A 264 -24.85 -18.83 1.47
CA ALA A 264 -23.56 -18.88 2.15
C ALA A 264 -22.42 -18.74 1.14
N ALA A 265 -21.40 -17.98 1.53
CA ALA A 265 -20.13 -17.85 0.83
C ALA A 265 -19.31 -19.14 1.00
N ASP A 266 -19.16 -19.91 -0.07
CA ASP A 266 -18.33 -21.12 -0.11
C ASP A 266 -16.84 -20.77 -0.21
N LEU A 267 -16.52 -19.70 -0.95
CA LEU A 267 -15.18 -19.16 -1.14
C LEU A 267 -15.22 -17.65 -0.90
N LEU A 268 -14.14 -17.13 -0.33
CA LEU A 268 -14.00 -15.73 0.08
C LEU A 268 -12.61 -15.21 -0.27
N ALA A 269 -12.56 -14.01 -0.85
CA ALA A 269 -11.34 -13.22 -1.01
C ALA A 269 -11.67 -11.74 -0.76
N ALA A 270 -10.64 -10.94 -0.45
CA ALA A 270 -10.75 -9.50 -0.30
C ALA A 270 -9.52 -8.86 -0.95
N GLU A 271 -9.73 -8.09 -2.01
CA GLU A 271 -8.67 -7.50 -2.83
C GLU A 271 -9.21 -6.20 -3.45
N ASP A 272 -8.34 -5.21 -3.64
CA ASP A 272 -8.65 -3.98 -4.36
C ASP A 272 -8.81 -4.28 -5.86
N LEU A 273 -10.06 -4.31 -6.33
CA LEU A 273 -10.39 -4.70 -7.71
C LEU A 273 -10.41 -3.51 -8.66
N ASP A 274 -10.61 -2.31 -8.16
CA ASP A 274 -10.78 -1.12 -8.98
C ASP A 274 -9.60 -0.13 -8.92
N GLU A 275 -8.60 -0.45 -8.08
CA GLU A 275 -7.35 0.27 -7.82
C GLU A 275 -7.56 1.59 -7.05
N ASP A 276 -8.58 1.66 -6.17
CA ASP A 276 -8.86 2.84 -5.35
C ASP A 276 -8.18 2.83 -3.96
N GLY A 277 -7.55 1.71 -3.59
CA GLY A 277 -6.88 1.51 -2.29
C GLY A 277 -7.73 0.77 -1.25
N ILE A 278 -9.04 0.64 -1.46
CA ILE A 278 -9.98 -0.04 -0.58
C ILE A 278 -10.31 -1.41 -1.18
N PRO A 279 -10.17 -2.51 -0.42
CA PRO A 279 -10.48 -3.84 -0.96
C PRO A 279 -11.98 -4.10 -1.09
N GLU A 280 -12.40 -4.66 -2.23
CA GLU A 280 -13.71 -5.28 -2.37
C GLU A 280 -13.72 -6.72 -1.86
N ILE A 281 -14.90 -7.18 -1.43
CA ILE A 281 -15.12 -8.54 -1.00
C ILE A 281 -15.66 -9.38 -2.15
N ILE A 282 -14.98 -10.48 -2.44
CA ILE A 282 -15.31 -11.41 -3.52
C ILE A 282 -15.87 -12.68 -2.92
N VAL A 283 -17.09 -13.02 -3.31
CA VAL A 283 -17.83 -14.15 -2.75
C VAL A 283 -18.25 -15.11 -3.84
N ALA A 284 -17.80 -16.37 -3.75
CA ALA A 284 -18.38 -17.45 -4.52
C ALA A 284 -19.38 -18.23 -3.66
N THR A 285 -20.66 -18.22 -4.02
CA THR A 285 -21.74 -18.76 -3.17
C THR A 285 -22.12 -20.20 -3.51
N SER A 286 -22.79 -20.84 -2.54
CA SER A 286 -23.42 -22.17 -2.69
C SER A 286 -24.51 -22.30 -3.77
N LYS A 287 -24.86 -21.22 -4.47
CA LYS A 287 -25.80 -21.21 -5.61
C LYS A 287 -25.18 -20.80 -6.94
N LEU A 288 -23.86 -20.98 -7.08
CA LEU A 288 -23.15 -20.65 -8.31
C LEU A 288 -23.31 -19.17 -8.68
N ARG A 289 -23.14 -18.31 -7.66
CA ARG A 289 -23.00 -16.86 -7.84
C ARG A 289 -21.59 -16.44 -7.47
N LEU A 290 -20.99 -15.60 -8.30
CA LEU A 290 -19.81 -14.83 -7.93
C LEU A 290 -20.30 -13.40 -7.72
N GLU A 291 -20.19 -12.90 -6.50
CA GLU A 291 -20.64 -11.58 -6.09
C GLU A 291 -19.45 -10.74 -5.67
N ILE A 292 -19.41 -9.49 -6.14
CA ILE A 292 -18.48 -8.46 -5.70
C ILE A 292 -19.26 -7.52 -4.80
N LEU A 293 -18.79 -7.33 -3.58
CA LEU A 293 -19.44 -6.54 -2.55
C LEU A 293 -18.51 -5.42 -2.09
N ASP A 294 -19.08 -4.28 -1.71
CA ASP A 294 -18.38 -3.30 -0.88
C ASP A 294 -18.28 -3.77 0.58
N LEU A 295 -17.59 -3.01 1.42
CA LEU A 295 -17.37 -3.32 2.84
C LEU A 295 -18.66 -3.25 3.68
N GLU A 296 -19.68 -2.53 3.22
CA GLU A 296 -21.02 -2.54 3.82
C GLU A 296 -21.86 -3.76 3.39
N GLY A 297 -21.38 -4.56 2.44
CA GLY A 297 -22.07 -5.74 1.92
C GLY A 297 -23.06 -5.47 0.80
N ASN A 298 -23.07 -4.27 0.20
CA ASN A 298 -23.86 -4.00 -0.97
C ASN A 298 -23.24 -4.69 -2.19
N SER A 299 -24.07 -5.36 -2.98
CA SER A 299 -23.61 -5.98 -4.22
C SER A 299 -23.32 -4.93 -5.29
N LEU A 300 -22.05 -4.82 -5.66
CA LEU A 300 -21.56 -3.98 -6.75
C LEU A 300 -21.78 -4.67 -8.10
N GLN A 301 -21.53 -5.99 -8.17
CA GLN A 301 -21.72 -6.79 -9.38
C GLN A 301 -22.00 -8.27 -9.04
N GLU A 302 -22.90 -8.92 -9.79
CA GLU A 302 -23.25 -10.34 -9.61
C GLU A 302 -23.11 -11.10 -10.94
N TYR A 303 -22.35 -12.19 -10.94
CA TYR A 303 -22.24 -13.15 -12.04
C TYR A 303 -22.97 -14.44 -11.72
N ARG A 304 -23.90 -14.80 -12.61
CA ARG A 304 -24.67 -16.05 -12.51
C ARG A 304 -24.05 -17.13 -13.39
N PHE A 305 -23.69 -18.25 -12.75
CA PHE A 305 -23.29 -19.46 -13.46
C PHE A 305 -24.48 -20.42 -13.50
N GLU A 306 -24.75 -20.97 -14.68
CA GLU A 306 -25.83 -21.93 -14.87
C GLU A 306 -25.34 -23.32 -14.42
N PRO A 307 -26.14 -24.04 -13.60
CA PRO A 307 -25.78 -25.39 -13.19
C PRO A 307 -25.81 -26.33 -14.40
N VAL A 308 -24.78 -27.16 -14.52
CA VAL A 308 -24.66 -28.22 -15.52
C VAL A 308 -25.11 -29.56 -14.92
N GLY A 309 -24.79 -29.81 -13.66
CA GLY A 309 -25.18 -30.98 -12.89
C GLY A 309 -26.25 -30.70 -11.82
N ASP A 310 -26.47 -31.70 -10.96
CA ASP A 310 -27.53 -31.68 -9.93
C ASP A 310 -27.09 -31.01 -8.63
N GLN A 311 -25.79 -31.03 -8.34
CA GLN A 311 -25.18 -30.61 -7.07
C GLN A 311 -23.86 -29.88 -7.29
N ASP A 312 -23.87 -29.04 -8.31
CA ASP A 312 -22.72 -28.23 -8.68
C ASP A 312 -22.34 -27.26 -7.56
N SER A 313 -21.05 -26.99 -7.44
CA SER A 313 -20.49 -26.06 -6.46
C SER A 313 -19.20 -25.47 -6.99
N PHE A 314 -18.80 -24.31 -6.48
CA PHE A 314 -17.42 -23.88 -6.65
C PHE A 314 -16.51 -24.75 -5.78
N ALA A 315 -15.37 -25.13 -6.33
CA ALA A 315 -14.39 -26.00 -5.66
C ALA A 315 -13.25 -25.17 -5.05
N ASP A 316 -12.77 -24.18 -5.79
CA ASP A 316 -11.69 -23.30 -5.36
C ASP A 316 -11.66 -22.01 -6.19
N MET A 317 -11.04 -20.96 -5.66
CA MET A 317 -10.93 -19.63 -6.27
C MET A 317 -9.56 -19.03 -5.94
N VAL A 318 -8.84 -18.59 -6.97
CA VAL A 318 -7.62 -17.81 -6.83
C VAL A 318 -7.89 -16.42 -7.38
N VAL A 319 -7.57 -15.42 -6.58
CA VAL A 319 -7.71 -14.00 -6.92
C VAL A 319 -6.32 -13.41 -6.95
N LYS A 320 -5.84 -13.04 -8.14
CA LYS A 320 -4.47 -12.57 -8.39
C LYS A 320 -4.36 -11.97 -9.79
N ASP A 321 -3.43 -11.05 -10.02
CA ASP A 321 -3.07 -10.62 -11.37
C ASP A 321 -2.47 -11.79 -12.17
N MET A 322 -3.27 -12.37 -13.07
CA MET A 322 -2.92 -13.57 -13.83
C MET A 322 -2.21 -13.23 -15.14
N ASP A 323 -2.56 -12.09 -15.75
CA ASP A 323 -2.05 -11.68 -17.05
C ASP A 323 -1.05 -10.51 -17.03
N ARG A 324 -0.67 -10.08 -15.81
CA ARG A 324 0.37 -9.09 -15.51
C ARG A 324 0.01 -7.71 -16.05
N ASP A 325 -1.27 -7.35 -15.95
CA ASP A 325 -1.74 -6.01 -16.32
C ASP A 325 -1.96 -5.08 -15.12
N ASN A 326 -1.45 -5.49 -13.95
CA ASN A 326 -1.56 -4.87 -12.64
C ASN A 326 -2.98 -4.81 -12.07
N ARG A 327 -3.97 -5.46 -12.70
CA ARG A 327 -5.28 -5.68 -12.10
C ARG A 327 -5.40 -7.10 -11.60
N VAL A 328 -6.11 -7.25 -10.50
CA VAL A 328 -6.37 -8.54 -9.90
C VAL A 328 -7.47 -9.27 -10.68
N ASP A 329 -7.17 -10.46 -11.21
CA ASP A 329 -8.11 -11.32 -11.94
C ASP A 329 -8.67 -12.45 -11.05
N ILE A 330 -9.64 -13.20 -11.57
CA ILE A 330 -10.21 -14.37 -10.88
C ILE A 330 -10.05 -15.64 -11.71
N LEU A 331 -9.49 -16.68 -11.09
CA LEU A 331 -9.48 -18.05 -11.57
C LEU A 331 -10.41 -18.91 -10.70
N LEU A 332 -11.49 -19.42 -11.28
CA LEU A 332 -12.58 -20.06 -10.54
C LEU A 332 -12.80 -21.51 -11.01
N ALA A 333 -12.70 -22.48 -10.09
CA ALA A 333 -13.08 -23.86 -10.36
C ALA A 333 -14.52 -24.14 -9.97
N HIS A 334 -15.26 -24.72 -10.91
CA HIS A 334 -16.64 -25.15 -10.76
C HIS A 334 -16.71 -26.66 -10.89
N SER A 335 -17.02 -27.34 -9.79
CA SER A 335 -17.25 -28.78 -9.76
C SER A 335 -18.65 -29.10 -10.27
N ILE A 336 -18.74 -29.96 -11.29
CA ILE A 336 -19.98 -30.45 -11.86
C ILE A 336 -20.29 -31.81 -11.25
N ASN A 337 -21.39 -31.90 -10.51
CA ASN A 337 -21.79 -33.12 -9.81
C ASN A 337 -23.14 -33.64 -10.30
N VAL A 338 -23.11 -34.75 -11.02
CA VAL A 338 -24.32 -35.41 -11.55
C VAL A 338 -24.58 -36.68 -10.73
N ARG A 339 -25.82 -36.85 -10.22
CA ARG A 339 -26.15 -38.06 -9.47
C ARG A 339 -26.06 -39.30 -10.35
N GLY A 340 -25.20 -40.23 -9.96
CA GLY A 340 -25.07 -41.53 -10.64
C GLY A 340 -24.27 -41.51 -11.94
N ALA A 341 -23.55 -40.41 -12.23
CA ALA A 341 -22.61 -40.32 -13.35
C ALA A 341 -21.22 -39.86 -12.88
N ALA A 342 -20.27 -39.78 -13.81
CA ALA A 342 -18.96 -39.20 -13.53
C ALA A 342 -19.12 -37.70 -13.31
N SER A 343 -18.56 -37.18 -12.21
CA SER A 343 -18.42 -35.74 -11.97
C SER A 343 -17.29 -35.15 -12.82
N ASP A 344 -17.40 -33.87 -13.16
CA ASP A 344 -16.47 -33.11 -14.01
C ASP A 344 -16.12 -31.77 -13.34
N SER A 345 -15.33 -30.92 -13.99
CA SER A 345 -15.12 -29.54 -13.57
C SER A 345 -14.91 -28.60 -14.76
N LEU A 346 -15.27 -27.34 -14.53
CA LEU A 346 -14.90 -26.22 -15.39
C LEU A 346 -13.91 -25.32 -14.65
N LEU A 347 -12.91 -24.84 -15.36
CA LEU A 347 -12.00 -23.80 -14.90
C LEU A 347 -12.26 -22.54 -15.72
N TYR A 348 -12.63 -21.45 -15.05
CA TYR A 348 -12.89 -20.16 -15.66
C TYR A 348 -11.76 -19.18 -15.34
N PHE A 349 -11.21 -18.53 -16.37
CA PHE A 349 -10.39 -17.34 -16.20
C PHE A 349 -11.25 -16.10 -16.49
N LEU A 350 -11.44 -15.29 -15.46
CA LEU A 350 -12.23 -14.07 -15.47
C LEU A 350 -11.27 -12.90 -15.34
N LYS A 351 -11.04 -12.22 -16.46
CA LYS A 351 -10.13 -11.06 -16.53
C LYS A 351 -10.82 -9.83 -15.99
N ASN A 352 -10.16 -9.10 -15.11
CA ASN A 352 -10.64 -7.83 -14.57
C ASN A 352 -10.50 -6.72 -15.61
N THR A 353 -11.62 -6.11 -15.90
CA THR A 353 -11.78 -4.97 -16.80
C THR A 353 -12.45 -3.79 -16.10
N TRP A 354 -12.74 -3.92 -14.81
CA TRP A 354 -13.18 -2.81 -13.99
C TRP A 354 -12.07 -1.78 -13.99
N ARG A 355 -12.47 -0.55 -14.26
CA ARG A 355 -11.65 0.61 -14.05
C ARG A 355 -12.46 1.43 -13.07
N ALA A 356 -11.97 1.63 -11.86
CA ALA A 356 -12.49 2.72 -11.06
C ALA A 356 -12.46 3.98 -11.94
N PRO A 357 -13.46 4.88 -11.83
CA PRO A 357 -13.18 6.26 -12.18
C PRO A 357 -11.89 6.65 -11.44
N PRO A 358 -10.91 7.29 -12.10
CA PRO A 358 -9.67 7.68 -11.44
C PRO A 358 -10.00 8.37 -10.12
N PRO A 359 -9.19 8.18 -9.06
CA PRO A 359 -9.46 8.73 -7.75
C PRO A 359 -9.84 10.20 -7.89
N PRO A 360 -10.80 10.70 -7.10
CA PRO A 360 -11.26 12.07 -7.19
C PRO A 360 -10.05 13.00 -7.16
N LYS A 361 -9.77 13.62 -8.32
CA LYS A 361 -8.59 14.47 -8.53
C LYS A 361 -8.52 15.59 -7.48
N GLY A 362 -9.67 15.95 -6.89
CA GLY A 362 -9.77 16.90 -5.81
C GLY A 362 -8.81 16.60 -4.66
N THR A 363 -8.83 15.38 -4.12
CA THR A 363 -8.03 15.02 -2.93
C THR A 363 -6.53 14.98 -3.21
N GLU A 364 -6.13 14.45 -4.35
CA GLU A 364 -4.71 14.41 -4.77
C GLU A 364 -4.15 15.83 -4.94
N TYR A 365 -4.85 16.68 -5.69
CA TYR A 365 -4.46 18.08 -5.86
C TYR A 365 -4.48 18.84 -4.54
N PHE A 366 -5.45 18.56 -3.66
CA PHE A 366 -5.52 19.21 -2.35
C PHE A 366 -4.30 18.89 -1.50
N ASN A 367 -3.94 17.60 -1.36
CA ASN A 367 -2.77 17.19 -0.58
C ASN A 367 -1.48 17.78 -1.16
N GLN A 368 -1.33 17.76 -2.48
CA GLN A 368 -0.20 18.39 -3.15
C GLN A 368 -0.15 19.91 -2.91
N ALA A 369 -1.30 20.59 -2.95
CA ALA A 369 -1.39 22.03 -2.75
C ALA A 369 -1.09 22.43 -1.30
N VAL A 370 -1.55 21.66 -0.32
CA VAL A 370 -1.23 21.85 1.11
C VAL A 370 0.27 21.70 1.34
N GLU A 371 0.91 20.69 0.74
CA GLU A 371 2.36 20.51 0.87
C GLU A 371 3.15 21.69 0.28
N LEU A 372 2.72 22.23 -0.87
CA LEU A 372 3.32 23.43 -1.47
C LEU A 372 3.07 24.68 -0.61
N PHE A 373 1.90 24.79 -0.01
CA PHE A 373 1.53 25.87 0.90
C PHE A 373 2.43 25.87 2.15
N ASP A 374 2.64 24.71 2.76
CA ASP A 374 3.48 24.54 3.94
C ASP A 374 4.96 24.83 3.65
N ARG A 375 5.40 24.63 2.40
CA ARG A 375 6.74 25.04 1.93
C ARG A 375 6.86 26.53 1.59
N GLY A 376 5.78 27.31 1.68
CA GLY A 376 5.75 28.74 1.34
C GLY A 376 5.73 29.03 -0.17
N GLU A 377 5.47 28.03 -1.01
CA GLU A 377 5.40 28.19 -2.47
C GLU A 377 3.98 28.66 -2.90
N TYR A 378 3.53 29.81 -2.40
CA TYR A 378 2.13 30.25 -2.52
C TYR A 378 1.61 30.43 -3.95
N SER A 379 2.47 30.74 -4.93
CA SER A 379 2.07 30.86 -6.33
C SER A 379 1.73 29.51 -6.96
N THR A 380 2.56 28.49 -6.74
CA THR A 380 2.31 27.14 -7.24
C THR A 380 1.19 26.48 -6.45
N ALA A 381 1.14 26.69 -5.12
CA ALA A 381 0.04 26.24 -4.29
C ALA A 381 -1.31 26.78 -4.78
N LEU A 382 -1.41 28.07 -5.12
CA LEU A 382 -2.63 28.68 -5.66
C LEU A 382 -3.13 27.99 -6.94
N ASP A 383 -2.22 27.74 -7.90
CA ASP A 383 -2.57 27.08 -9.16
C ASP A 383 -3.09 25.66 -8.93
N VAL A 384 -2.53 24.93 -7.96
CA VAL A 384 -2.95 23.56 -7.63
C VAL A 384 -4.25 23.56 -6.81
N PHE A 385 -4.44 24.49 -5.86
CA PHE A 385 -5.72 24.63 -5.15
C PHE A 385 -6.89 24.96 -6.08
N LEU A 386 -6.67 25.77 -7.13
CA LEU A 386 -7.69 26.02 -8.16
C LEU A 386 -8.04 24.76 -8.95
N GLN A 387 -7.07 23.87 -9.19
CA GLN A 387 -7.31 22.56 -9.81
C GLN A 387 -8.07 21.63 -8.86
N ALA A 388 -7.70 21.60 -7.57
CA ALA A 388 -8.39 20.84 -6.53
C ALA A 388 -9.85 21.27 -6.41
N GLN A 389 -10.10 22.58 -6.32
CA GLN A 389 -11.45 23.14 -6.23
C GLN A 389 -12.33 22.79 -7.43
N ALA A 390 -11.77 22.90 -8.64
CA ALA A 390 -12.49 22.54 -9.86
C ALA A 390 -12.85 21.05 -9.89
N ALA A 391 -11.92 20.20 -9.46
CA ALA A 391 -12.15 18.76 -9.36
C ALA A 391 -13.23 18.41 -8.32
N PHE A 392 -13.15 18.95 -7.10
CA PHE A 392 -14.18 18.73 -6.08
C PHE A 392 -15.58 19.22 -6.51
N ALA A 393 -15.64 20.31 -7.27
CA ALA A 393 -16.90 20.80 -7.83
C ALA A 393 -17.48 19.86 -8.91
N GLU A 394 -16.63 19.23 -9.73
CA GLU A 394 -17.04 18.18 -10.69
C GLU A 394 -17.49 16.89 -9.97
N GLU A 395 -16.86 16.58 -8.85
CA GLU A 395 -17.16 15.42 -7.99
C GLU A 395 -18.42 15.62 -7.12
N GLY A 396 -18.92 16.87 -7.02
CA GLY A 396 -20.06 17.22 -6.16
C GLY A 396 -19.71 17.32 -4.67
N ASN A 397 -18.43 17.30 -4.31
CA ASN A 397 -17.93 17.47 -2.96
C ASN A 397 -17.82 18.98 -2.62
N GLN A 398 -18.94 19.60 -2.29
CA GLN A 398 -19.00 21.03 -2.01
C GLN A 398 -18.18 21.41 -0.75
N GLU A 399 -18.10 20.52 0.24
CA GLU A 399 -17.38 20.78 1.48
C GLU A 399 -15.88 20.98 1.22
N MET A 400 -15.26 20.08 0.46
CA MET A 400 -13.84 20.20 0.08
C MET A 400 -13.59 21.34 -0.91
N ALA A 401 -14.54 21.65 -1.80
CA ALA A 401 -14.43 22.81 -2.69
C ALA A 401 -14.44 24.14 -1.91
N ASP A 402 -15.21 24.21 -0.82
CA ASP A 402 -15.24 25.34 0.09
C ASP A 402 -13.94 25.42 0.92
N GLU A 403 -13.37 24.28 1.31
CA GLU A 403 -12.06 24.23 1.99
C GLU A 403 -10.92 24.70 1.08
N CYS A 404 -10.91 24.30 -0.19
CA CYS A 404 -9.96 24.84 -1.18
C CYS A 404 -10.05 26.37 -1.29
N GLN A 405 -11.26 26.94 -1.20
CA GLN A 405 -11.44 28.39 -1.28
C GLN A 405 -10.73 29.13 -0.14
N VAL A 406 -10.70 28.54 1.06
CA VAL A 406 -10.00 29.13 2.21
C VAL A 406 -8.51 29.31 1.91
N TYR A 407 -7.86 28.27 1.37
CA TYR A 407 -6.45 28.33 1.01
C TYR A 407 -6.19 29.25 -0.20
N ILE A 408 -7.08 29.24 -1.20
CA ILE A 408 -7.01 30.15 -2.36
C ILE A 408 -7.00 31.62 -1.88
N ASP A 409 -7.88 31.96 -0.94
CA ASP A 409 -7.97 33.31 -0.38
C ASP A 409 -6.70 33.69 0.39
N GLN A 410 -6.12 32.75 1.14
CA GLN A 410 -4.85 32.94 1.86
C GLN A 410 -3.69 33.17 0.89
N CYS A 411 -3.50 32.29 -0.10
CA CYS A 411 -2.46 32.43 -1.12
C CYS A 411 -2.60 33.75 -1.88
N THR A 412 -3.82 34.10 -2.28
CA THR A 412 -4.10 35.34 -3.02
C THR A 412 -3.75 36.56 -2.18
N THR A 413 -4.17 36.58 -0.92
CA THR A 413 -3.84 37.67 0.02
C THR A 413 -2.33 37.83 0.15
N TRP A 414 -1.63 36.73 0.43
CA TRP A 414 -0.17 36.75 0.57
C TRP A 414 0.54 37.28 -0.68
N LEU A 415 0.18 36.77 -1.87
CA LEU A 415 0.78 37.21 -3.14
C LEU A 415 0.51 38.69 -3.44
N THR A 416 -0.69 39.18 -3.12
CA THR A 416 -1.02 40.60 -3.30
C THR A 416 -0.22 41.49 -2.37
N THR A 417 -0.12 41.12 -1.08
CA THR A 417 0.69 41.85 -0.09
C THR A 417 2.17 41.83 -0.47
N GLN A 418 2.70 40.69 -0.97
CA GLN A 418 4.08 40.60 -1.44
C GLN A 418 4.34 41.53 -2.64
N THR A 419 3.41 41.55 -3.61
CA THR A 419 3.51 42.43 -4.77
C THR A 419 3.46 43.91 -4.38
N GLU A 420 2.64 44.27 -3.39
CA GLU A 420 2.57 45.63 -2.85
C GLU A 420 3.89 46.00 -2.16
N ALA A 421 4.42 45.14 -1.30
CA ALA A 421 5.69 45.34 -0.60
C ALA A 421 6.86 45.54 -1.59
N ASP A 422 6.97 44.66 -2.59
CA ASP A 422 8.03 44.72 -3.63
C ASP A 422 7.91 45.99 -4.48
N SER A 423 6.68 46.44 -4.78
CA SER A 423 6.42 47.69 -5.50
C SER A 423 6.86 48.90 -4.67
N LYS A 424 6.53 48.94 -3.38
CA LYS A 424 6.93 50.01 -2.45
C LYS A 424 8.44 50.07 -2.29
N PHE A 425 9.09 48.92 -2.12
CA PHE A 425 10.55 48.82 -2.04
C PHE A 425 11.23 49.34 -3.32
N SER A 426 10.72 48.94 -4.49
CA SER A 426 11.25 49.41 -5.78
C SER A 426 11.09 50.91 -5.99
N GLN A 427 9.97 51.48 -5.55
CA GLN A 427 9.74 52.93 -5.57
C GLN A 427 10.69 53.66 -4.59
N ALA A 428 10.92 53.10 -3.41
CA ALA A 428 11.87 53.64 -2.43
C ALA A 428 13.30 53.67 -2.98
N GLU A 429 13.76 52.59 -3.62
CA GLU A 429 15.07 52.54 -4.29
C GLU A 429 15.16 53.58 -5.43
N ALA A 430 14.08 53.80 -6.19
CA ALA A 430 14.06 54.81 -7.24
C ALA A 430 14.19 56.25 -6.69
N LEU A 431 13.56 56.56 -5.56
CA LEU A 431 13.66 57.87 -4.89
C LEU A 431 15.02 58.07 -4.20
N PHE A 432 15.54 57.02 -3.57
CA PHE A 432 16.89 57.02 -3.00
C PHE A 432 17.94 57.38 -4.04
N ASN A 433 17.86 56.80 -5.25
CA ASN A 433 18.76 57.11 -6.35
C ASN A 433 18.58 58.52 -6.94
N GLN A 434 17.43 59.16 -6.71
CA GLN A 434 17.16 60.55 -7.10
C GLN A 434 17.61 61.56 -6.04
N GLY A 435 18.00 61.09 -4.85
CA GLY A 435 18.39 61.93 -3.71
C GLY A 435 17.21 62.44 -2.87
N ASP A 436 16.00 61.92 -3.10
CA ASP A 436 14.82 62.29 -2.32
C ASP A 436 14.65 61.35 -1.11
N TYR A 437 15.49 61.60 -0.11
CA TYR A 437 15.68 60.68 1.01
C TYR A 437 14.49 60.64 1.98
N GLU A 438 13.73 61.73 2.12
CA GLU A 438 12.61 61.82 3.06
C GLU A 438 11.41 60.98 2.57
N GLU A 439 11.08 61.08 1.28
CA GLU A 439 10.05 60.24 0.65
C GLU A 439 10.50 58.77 0.55
N ALA A 440 11.79 58.51 0.30
CA ALA A 440 12.33 57.16 0.26
C ALA A 440 12.20 56.43 1.61
N VAL A 441 12.50 57.09 2.74
CA VAL A 441 12.36 56.50 4.09
C VAL A 441 10.91 56.10 4.36
N THR A 442 9.96 56.96 3.99
CA THR A 442 8.51 56.67 4.18
C THR A 442 8.12 55.39 3.44
N LEU A 443 8.54 55.23 2.18
CA LEU A 443 8.25 54.02 1.41
C LEU A 443 8.98 52.78 1.91
N TYR A 444 10.21 52.92 2.45
CA TYR A 444 10.89 51.80 3.10
C TYR A 444 10.20 51.37 4.39
N GLU A 445 9.64 52.30 5.17
CA GLU A 445 8.85 51.96 6.36
C GLU A 445 7.56 51.22 5.98
N GLU A 446 6.84 51.69 4.97
CA GLU A 446 5.65 51.02 4.44
C GLU A 446 5.98 49.61 3.89
N ALA A 447 7.06 49.48 3.10
CA ALA A 447 7.52 48.19 2.59
C ALA A 447 7.93 47.25 3.73
N ARG A 448 8.64 47.77 4.75
CA ARG A 448 9.04 46.98 5.92
C ARG A 448 7.83 46.43 6.66
N THR A 449 6.81 47.26 6.91
CA THR A 449 5.59 46.80 7.61
C THR A 449 4.90 45.66 6.86
N LEU A 450 4.84 45.74 5.52
CA LEU A 450 4.25 44.68 4.72
C LEU A 450 5.12 43.40 4.71
N TYR A 451 6.45 43.52 4.68
CA TYR A 451 7.33 42.35 4.81
C TYR A 451 7.28 41.71 6.21
N GLU A 452 7.10 42.51 7.26
CA GLU A 452 6.86 42.02 8.63
C GLU A 452 5.53 41.25 8.72
N GLU A 453 4.46 41.74 8.08
CA GLU A 453 3.17 41.04 7.97
C GLU A 453 3.26 39.72 7.18
N LEU A 454 4.21 39.62 6.25
CA LEU A 454 4.50 38.41 5.47
C LEU A 454 5.50 37.46 6.15
N GLU A 455 6.02 37.83 7.33
CA GLU A 455 7.13 37.15 8.02
C GLU A 455 8.42 37.03 7.19
N ASP A 456 8.60 37.88 6.16
CA ASP A 456 9.81 37.96 5.34
C ASP A 456 10.88 38.81 6.05
N THR A 457 11.57 38.16 7.00
CA THR A 457 12.58 38.81 7.85
C THR A 457 13.77 39.36 7.08
N GLU A 458 14.15 38.74 5.94
CA GLU A 458 15.28 39.17 5.13
C GLU A 458 14.97 40.51 4.44
N LYS A 459 13.80 40.61 3.79
CA LYS A 459 13.40 41.85 3.12
C LYS A 459 13.04 42.95 4.11
N ALA A 460 12.44 42.62 5.25
CA ALA A 460 12.21 43.59 6.33
C ALA A 460 13.53 44.16 6.90
N GLN A 461 14.56 43.32 7.04
CA GLN A 461 15.91 43.77 7.41
C GLN A 461 16.55 44.62 6.34
N ALA A 462 16.41 44.29 5.06
CA ALA A 462 16.92 45.09 3.96
C ALA A 462 16.34 46.52 3.96
N CYS A 463 15.03 46.66 4.22
CA CYS A 463 14.39 47.97 4.41
C CYS A 463 15.00 48.73 5.59
N SER A 464 15.18 48.04 6.73
CA SER A 464 15.76 48.64 7.95
C SER A 464 17.21 49.11 7.75
N GLN A 465 18.01 48.36 6.99
CA GLN A 465 19.37 48.74 6.63
C GLN A 465 19.39 50.01 5.78
N ARG A 466 18.50 50.12 4.78
CA ARG A 466 18.40 51.34 3.96
C ARG A 466 17.98 52.56 4.74
N ILE A 467 17.01 52.42 5.64
CA ILE A 467 16.60 53.51 6.53
C ILE A 467 17.79 53.99 7.38
N THR A 468 18.55 53.05 7.94
CA THR A 468 19.74 53.37 8.76
C THR A 468 20.83 54.06 7.93
N GLU A 469 21.05 53.62 6.70
CA GLU A 469 22.02 54.22 5.79
C GLU A 469 21.66 55.69 5.48
N ILE A 470 20.39 55.97 5.18
CA ILE A 470 19.90 57.33 4.96
C ILE A 470 20.08 58.19 6.22
N GLN A 471 19.76 57.67 7.41
CA GLN A 471 19.93 58.39 8.67
C GLN A 471 21.39 58.74 8.94
N ASN A 472 22.32 57.83 8.66
CA ASN A 472 23.75 58.07 8.81
C ASN A 472 24.29 59.12 7.81
N MET A 473 23.67 59.27 6.63
CA MET A 473 24.01 60.36 5.69
C MET A 473 23.54 61.74 6.16
N GLN A 474 22.56 61.81 7.08
CA GLN A 474 21.98 63.06 7.58
C GLN A 474 22.63 63.59 8.87
N VAL A 475 23.51 62.81 9.51
CA VAL A 475 24.30 63.26 10.68
C VAL A 475 25.59 63.94 10.17
N PRO A 476 25.89 65.21 10.54
CA PRO A 476 27.18 65.81 10.21
C PRO A 476 28.29 65.04 10.95
N GLU A 477 29.38 64.68 10.26
CA GLU A 477 30.60 64.20 10.90
C GLU A 477 31.02 65.20 12.01
N GLU A 478 31.03 64.77 13.27
CA GLU A 478 31.73 65.51 14.32
C GLU A 478 33.24 65.45 14.01
N GLU A 479 33.84 66.61 13.74
CA GLU A 479 35.28 66.75 13.52
C GLU A 479 36.08 66.24 14.74
N GLU A 480 36.86 65.17 14.56
CA GLU A 480 37.90 64.79 15.52
C GLU A 480 38.96 65.90 15.64
N PRO A 481 39.51 66.18 16.84
CA PRO A 481 40.49 67.22 17.02
C PRO A 481 41.82 66.83 16.35
N VAL A 482 42.31 67.76 15.52
CA VAL A 482 43.58 67.73 14.80
C VAL A 482 44.76 67.57 15.76
N GLU A 483 45.44 66.41 15.74
CA GLU A 483 46.81 66.28 16.25
C GLU A 483 47.82 66.73 15.18
N GLU A 484 48.75 67.61 15.57
CA GLU A 484 49.83 68.14 14.71
C GLU A 484 50.83 67.04 14.29
N PRO A 485 51.31 67.01 13.03
CA PRO A 485 52.35 66.08 12.62
C PRO A 485 53.75 66.71 12.77
N GLU A 486 54.59 66.13 13.63
CA GLU A 486 56.04 66.33 13.52
C GLU A 486 56.62 65.48 12.38
N THR A 487 57.51 66.15 11.65
CA THR A 487 58.14 65.79 10.38
C THR A 487 58.97 64.49 10.35
N ARG A 488 58.93 63.81 9.19
CA ARG A 488 60.02 63.16 8.40
C ARG A 488 59.42 61.95 7.66
N GLY A 489 59.45 61.77 6.35
CA GLY A 489 60.17 62.39 5.26
C GLY A 489 60.42 61.30 4.21
N ILE A 490 60.00 61.57 2.95
CA ILE A 490 60.48 60.94 1.70
C ILE A 490 60.02 59.48 1.51
N GLY A 491 59.35 59.05 0.44
CA GLY A 491 59.01 59.63 -0.85
C GLY A 491 58.81 58.50 -1.88
N LEU A 492 58.01 58.77 -2.92
CA LEU A 492 57.91 58.05 -4.21
C LEU A 492 57.25 56.64 -4.18
N LEU A 493 56.37 56.22 -5.12
CA LEU A 493 55.83 56.80 -6.35
C LEU A 493 54.69 55.88 -6.90
N LEU A 494 53.50 56.42 -7.10
CA LEU A 494 52.57 56.31 -8.25
C LEU A 494 52.49 55.01 -9.13
N VAL A 495 51.25 54.48 -9.27
CA VAL A 495 50.40 54.46 -10.50
C VAL A 495 50.03 53.11 -11.21
N VAL A 496 48.74 53.10 -11.63
CA VAL A 496 47.91 52.22 -12.52
C VAL A 496 47.51 50.84 -11.96
N VAL A 497 46.24 50.51 -11.63
CA VAL A 497 44.93 50.52 -12.33
C VAL A 497 44.77 49.44 -13.44
N VAL A 498 43.82 48.54 -13.19
CA VAL A 498 43.03 47.69 -14.11
C VAL A 498 43.71 46.45 -14.73
N GLY A 499 43.08 45.29 -14.48
CA GLY A 499 43.38 44.03 -15.18
C GLY A 499 42.66 42.82 -14.61
N LEU A 500 41.38 42.70 -14.94
CA LEU A 500 40.42 41.63 -14.66
C LEU A 500 40.94 40.17 -14.72
N LEU A 501 40.41 39.36 -13.80
CA LEU A 501 39.87 37.99 -13.96
C LEU A 501 40.75 36.86 -14.54
N GLY A 502 40.75 35.72 -13.82
CA GLY A 502 40.82 34.39 -14.45
C GLY A 502 42.01 33.51 -14.05
N ALA A 503 41.94 32.82 -12.90
CA ALA A 503 42.82 31.68 -12.62
C ALA A 503 42.30 30.67 -11.58
N ALA A 504 41.01 30.65 -11.23
CA ALA A 504 40.46 29.67 -10.30
C ALA A 504 40.17 28.28 -10.94
N ALA A 505 40.48 28.08 -12.22
CA ALA A 505 40.12 26.87 -12.96
C ALA A 505 41.30 26.01 -13.45
N TYR A 506 42.57 26.32 -13.15
CA TYR A 506 43.68 25.66 -13.86
C TYR A 506 44.36 24.47 -13.16
N VAL A 507 44.25 24.23 -11.84
CA VAL A 507 45.06 23.15 -11.23
C VAL A 507 44.34 22.29 -10.18
N VAL A 508 43.17 21.77 -10.56
CA VAL A 508 42.73 20.43 -10.11
C VAL A 508 43.47 19.31 -10.88
N MET A 509 44.37 19.64 -11.82
CA MET A 509 44.86 18.69 -12.81
C MET A 509 46.29 18.16 -12.66
N LYS A 510 46.89 18.14 -11.45
CA LYS A 510 48.21 17.49 -11.33
C LYS A 510 48.44 16.63 -10.08
N TYR A 511 47.98 15.36 -10.20
CA TYR A 511 48.48 14.11 -9.59
C TYR A 511 48.16 13.86 -8.10
N ARG A 512 47.28 12.95 -7.63
CA ARG A 512 46.99 11.50 -7.82
C ARG A 512 48.00 10.47 -7.24
N LYS A 513 47.56 9.85 -6.12
CA LYS A 513 47.54 8.42 -5.69
C LYS A 513 48.77 7.68 -5.06
N ARG A 514 48.44 7.07 -3.90
CA ARG A 514 48.72 5.72 -3.32
C ARG A 514 50.02 5.45 -2.56
N THR A 515 49.89 5.06 -1.27
CA THR A 515 50.12 3.69 -0.73
C THR A 515 49.67 3.58 0.74
N ARG A 516 49.14 2.42 1.13
CA ARG A 516 48.88 1.87 2.50
C ARG A 516 49.93 0.75 2.75
N PRO A 517 50.04 0.07 3.92
CA PRO A 517 49.42 0.25 5.26
C PRO A 517 50.43 0.09 6.43
N MET A 518 49.98 0.26 7.69
CA MET A 518 50.43 -0.57 8.82
C MET A 518 49.40 -0.55 9.96
N GLU A 519 49.09 -1.73 10.49
CA GLU A 519 48.25 -2.01 11.66
C GLU A 519 48.92 -1.53 12.95
N GLU A 520 48.12 -1.01 13.88
CA GLU A 520 48.39 -1.07 15.32
C GLU A 520 47.04 -1.03 16.06
N GLU A 521 46.75 -2.10 16.80
CA GLU A 521 45.58 -2.25 17.68
C GLU A 521 45.63 -1.27 18.86
N LYS A 522 44.48 -0.66 19.19
CA LYS A 522 44.23 0.03 20.46
C LYS A 522 42.78 -0.18 20.94
N PRO A 523 42.54 -0.08 22.27
CA PRO A 523 41.56 -0.88 22.99
C PRO A 523 40.14 -0.28 22.98
N VAL A 524 39.19 -1.14 23.36
CA VAL A 524 37.75 -0.87 23.55
C VAL A 524 37.53 0.36 24.42
N GLU A 525 36.91 1.40 23.86
CA GLU A 525 36.25 2.49 24.60
C GLU A 525 34.74 2.19 24.67
N GLU A 526 34.19 2.16 25.88
CA GLU A 526 32.75 2.24 26.11
C GLU A 526 32.26 3.57 25.57
N VAL A 527 31.40 3.51 24.55
CA VAL A 527 30.66 4.68 24.06
C VAL A 527 29.43 4.81 24.98
N GLU A 528 29.49 5.72 25.94
CA GLU A 528 28.26 6.35 26.44
C GLU A 528 27.70 7.16 25.26
N GLU A 529 26.59 6.69 24.69
CA GLU A 529 25.87 7.43 23.65
C GLU A 529 25.41 8.77 24.23
N GLU A 530 25.87 9.84 23.62
CA GLU A 530 25.40 11.20 23.87
C GLU A 530 23.96 11.30 23.32
N ILE A 531 22.99 11.15 24.23
CA ILE A 531 21.56 11.23 23.95
C ILE A 531 21.28 12.60 23.33
N THR A 532 20.75 12.60 22.09
CA THR A 532 20.37 13.83 21.42
C THR A 532 19.04 14.33 21.99
N PRO A 533 18.74 15.65 21.96
CA PRO A 533 17.45 16.17 22.43
C PRO A 533 16.22 15.51 21.78
N SER A 534 16.36 14.92 20.58
CA SER A 534 15.29 14.17 19.93
C SER A 534 15.04 12.76 20.50
N ASP A 535 16.03 12.18 21.17
CA ASP A 535 15.91 10.84 21.77
C ASP A 535 15.18 10.91 23.12
N GLU A 536 15.35 11.99 23.88
CA GLU A 536 14.60 12.25 25.13
C GLU A 536 13.10 12.46 24.86
N ILE A 537 12.75 13.24 23.83
CA ILE A 537 11.36 13.47 23.42
C ILE A 537 10.68 12.15 23.01
N ARG A 538 11.39 11.29 22.26
CA ARG A 538 10.89 9.97 21.85
C ARG A 538 10.67 9.02 23.03
N GLU A 539 11.49 9.12 24.07
CA GLU A 539 11.33 8.28 25.26
C GLU A 539 10.15 8.74 26.13
N GLU A 540 9.95 10.06 26.26
CA GLU A 540 8.78 10.61 26.96
C GLU A 540 7.47 10.36 26.20
N GLU A 541 7.49 10.43 24.87
CA GLU A 541 6.35 10.07 24.02
C GLU A 541 5.94 8.60 24.21
N ARG A 542 6.91 7.67 24.27
CA ARG A 542 6.63 6.25 24.55
C ARG A 542 5.99 6.05 25.93
N LYS A 543 6.45 6.78 26.95
CA LYS A 543 5.86 6.71 28.30
C LYS A 543 4.43 7.25 28.32
N LEU A 544 4.18 8.36 27.62
CA LEU A 544 2.86 8.95 27.45
C LEU A 544 1.90 8.01 26.71
N LYS A 545 2.37 7.36 25.64
CA LYS A 545 1.59 6.38 24.87
C LYS A 545 1.25 5.15 25.71
N ALA A 546 2.19 4.65 26.51
CA ALA A 546 1.94 3.56 27.43
C ALA A 546 0.86 3.92 28.48
N GLN A 547 0.91 5.12 29.07
CA GLN A 547 -0.11 5.56 30.02
C GLN A 547 -1.51 5.65 29.40
N TYR A 548 -1.61 6.05 28.12
CA TYR A 548 -2.89 6.07 27.41
C TYR A 548 -3.40 4.64 27.13
N VAL A 549 -2.53 3.76 26.62
CA VAL A 549 -2.87 2.36 26.28
C VAL A 549 -3.31 1.57 27.50
N TYR A 550 -2.68 1.78 28.66
CA TYR A 550 -3.07 1.12 29.92
C TYR A 550 -4.22 1.82 30.66
N GLY A 551 -4.81 2.87 30.07
CA GLY A 551 -5.98 3.57 30.61
C GLY A 551 -5.70 4.45 31.84
N GLU A 552 -4.43 4.81 32.08
CA GLU A 552 -4.04 5.71 33.18
C GLU A 552 -4.39 7.18 32.90
N ILE A 553 -4.47 7.55 31.61
CA ILE A 553 -4.86 8.89 31.13
C ILE A 553 -5.88 8.74 29.99
N ASN A 554 -6.76 9.73 29.83
CA ASN A 554 -7.74 9.74 28.75
C ASN A 554 -7.21 10.41 27.47
N ARG A 555 -7.96 10.32 26.36
CA ARG A 555 -7.54 10.81 25.04
C ARG A 555 -7.28 12.32 24.99
N GLU A 556 -8.04 13.12 25.74
CA GLU A 556 -7.83 14.57 25.81
C GLU A 556 -6.56 14.91 26.59
N GLU A 557 -6.32 14.25 27.73
CA GLU A 557 -5.10 14.40 28.53
C GLU A 557 -3.86 13.93 27.76
N TYR A 558 -3.96 12.85 26.99
CA TYR A 558 -2.87 12.37 26.13
C TYR A 558 -2.50 13.42 25.07
N ARG A 559 -3.49 13.97 24.35
CA ARG A 559 -3.25 15.00 23.32
C ARG A 559 -2.66 16.29 23.90
N GLU A 560 -3.14 16.74 25.06
CA GLU A 560 -2.63 17.96 25.67
C GLU A 560 -1.19 17.79 26.18
N LYS A 561 -0.85 16.63 26.77
CA LYS A 561 0.50 16.33 27.24
C LYS A 561 1.48 16.09 26.08
N LEU A 562 1.03 15.43 25.01
CA LEU A 562 1.82 15.26 23.80
C LEU A 562 2.14 16.61 23.16
N ARG A 563 1.16 17.53 23.08
CA ARG A 563 1.39 18.88 22.56
C ARG A 563 2.43 19.65 23.38
N LYS A 564 2.35 19.59 24.72
CA LYS A 564 3.33 20.24 25.61
C LYS A 564 4.74 19.64 25.50
N LEU A 565 4.85 18.35 25.21
CA LEU A 565 6.13 17.66 25.03
C LEU A 565 6.87 18.11 23.76
N TYR A 566 6.13 18.46 22.70
CA TYR A 566 6.72 18.97 21.46
C TYR A 566 6.87 20.50 21.43
N GLU A 567 6.27 21.21 22.39
CA GLU A 567 6.45 22.66 22.60
C GLU A 567 7.66 23.00 23.50
N SER A 568 8.23 22.02 24.22
CA SER A 568 9.40 22.15 25.12
C SER A 568 10.71 21.81 24.42
#